data_AF-A0A9P6BW61-F1
#
_entry.id   AF-A0A9P6BW61-F1
#
_cell.length_a   1.000
_cell.length_b   1.000
_cell.length_c   1.000
_cell.angle_alpha   90.00
_cell.angle_beta   90.00
_cell.angle_gamma   90.00
#
_symmetry.space_group_name_H-M   'P 1'
#
loop_
_entity.id
_entity.type
_entity.pdbx_description
1 polymer ?
#
loop_
_entity_poly.entity_id
_entity_poly.type
_entity_poly.pdbx_seq_one_letter_code
_entity_poly.pdbx_strand_id
1 'polypeptide(L)'
;MFSNANRFVNNNLPLKVVVSVFIPVIRQGTNGCKGLRILHDASLPDAAYDSAARESALCFIPKTERKDFVPEFVAWARQPGSSVMRLTGPKSDLVQLCAEKLQEELAASFFSPKSKRADDRCQVFVTLADQLAIHIPSYAEMLDVKLRRNPGLVTKSLRVQFRELISTLIEELLARG
;
A
#
# COMPACT_ATOMS: atom_id res chain seq x y z
N MET A 1 -23.17 11.64 -13.37
CA MET A 1 -23.81 10.97 -12.23
C MET A 1 -22.77 10.06 -11.58
N PHE A 2 -21.92 10.63 -10.70
CA PHE A 2 -20.94 9.88 -9.92
C PHE A 2 -21.56 9.66 -8.53
N SER A 3 -22.19 8.50 -8.30
CA SER A 3 -22.61 8.11 -6.95
C SER A 3 -21.41 7.56 -6.20
N ASN A 4 -21.17 8.12 -5.02
CA ASN A 4 -20.21 7.72 -3.97
C ASN A 4 -18.76 8.23 -4.04
N ALA A 5 -18.59 9.49 -4.48
CA ALA A 5 -17.34 10.26 -4.29
C ALA A 5 -17.49 11.46 -3.33
N ASN A 6 -18.53 11.50 -2.49
CA ASN A 6 -18.82 12.68 -1.67
C ASN A 6 -18.24 12.54 -0.26
N ARG A 7 -17.09 13.17 -0.02
CA ARG A 7 -16.97 14.40 0.81
C ARG A 7 -15.52 14.61 1.24
N PHE A 8 -14.70 15.13 0.33
CA PHE A 8 -13.56 15.97 0.70
C PHE A 8 -14.11 17.38 0.99
N VAL A 9 -13.84 17.98 2.16
CA VAL A 9 -13.63 19.44 2.38
C VAL A 9 -13.31 19.73 3.87
N ASN A 10 -12.18 20.45 4.06
CA ASN A 10 -11.75 21.39 5.11
C ASN A 10 -11.58 20.96 6.59
N ASN A 11 -10.34 20.76 7.05
CA ASN A 11 -9.43 21.82 7.56
C ASN A 11 -8.22 21.18 8.30
N ASN A 12 -7.01 21.60 7.90
CA ASN A 12 -5.67 21.34 8.46
C ASN A 12 -5.08 19.91 8.47
N LEU A 13 -4.14 19.72 7.54
CA LEU A 13 -3.09 18.69 7.38
C LEU A 13 -3.53 17.31 6.79
N PRO A 14 -3.00 16.90 5.61
CA PRO A 14 -3.50 15.74 4.88
C PRO A 14 -2.69 14.48 5.18
N LEU A 15 -3.31 13.48 5.80
CA LEU A 15 -2.83 12.09 5.76
C LEU A 15 -4.01 11.16 5.40
N LYS A 16 -3.89 10.52 4.24
CA LYS A 16 -4.57 9.30 3.80
C LYS A 16 -3.42 8.42 3.28
N VAL A 17 -3.33 7.14 3.60
CA VAL A 17 -3.96 6.04 2.85
C VAL A 17 -3.62 4.72 3.59
N VAL A 18 -4.60 3.85 3.85
CA VAL A 18 -4.39 2.40 4.03
C VAL A 18 -4.86 1.79 2.71
N VAL A 19 -3.96 1.21 1.92
CA VAL A 19 -4.35 0.37 0.77
C VAL A 19 -4.22 -1.07 1.22
N SER A 20 -5.34 -1.69 1.54
CA SER A 20 -5.43 -3.15 1.66
C SER A 20 -6.03 -3.68 0.37
N VAL A 21 -5.20 -4.34 -0.44
CA VAL A 21 -5.65 -5.25 -1.50
C VAL A 21 -5.43 -6.66 -0.95
N PHE A 22 -6.51 -7.42 -0.76
CA PHE A 22 -6.44 -8.82 -0.30
C PHE A 22 -6.42 -9.74 -1.52
N ILE A 23 -5.26 -10.35 -1.77
CA ILE A 23 -5.08 -11.45 -2.72
C ILE A 23 -4.14 -12.44 -2.01
N PRO A 24 -4.41 -13.75 -2.03
CA PRO A 24 -3.53 -14.75 -1.39
C PRO A 24 -2.10 -14.66 -1.93
N VAL A 25 -1.13 -14.65 -1.01
CA VAL A 25 0.31 -14.47 -1.29
C VAL A 25 0.92 -15.73 -1.91
N ILE A 26 1.70 -15.57 -2.99
CA ILE A 26 2.61 -16.59 -3.53
C ILE A 26 4.01 -15.97 -3.65
N ARG A 27 4.99 -16.42 -2.85
CA ARG A 27 6.36 -15.89 -2.87
C ARG A 27 7.18 -16.48 -4.02
N GLN A 28 7.63 -15.66 -4.98
CA GLN A 28 8.71 -16.01 -5.93
C GLN A 28 9.57 -14.79 -6.31
N GLY A 29 10.86 -15.02 -6.58
CA GLY A 29 11.88 -13.97 -6.75
C GLY A 29 11.88 -13.28 -8.11
N THR A 30 11.99 -11.95 -8.10
CA THR A 30 11.95 -11.05 -9.27
C THR A 30 13.33 -10.86 -9.92
N ASN A 31 13.95 -11.93 -10.44
CA ASN A 31 15.26 -11.81 -11.09
C ASN A 31 15.12 -11.67 -12.62
N GLY A 32 15.06 -10.43 -13.15
CA GLY A 32 15.29 -10.18 -14.59
C GLY A 32 14.53 -9.03 -15.27
N CYS A 33 13.59 -8.36 -14.60
CA CYS A 33 12.66 -7.43 -15.25
C CYS A 33 13.16 -5.97 -15.26
N LYS A 34 13.53 -5.45 -16.44
CA LYS A 34 14.03 -4.06 -16.61
C LYS A 34 12.99 -2.99 -16.25
N GLY A 35 11.70 -3.27 -16.46
CA GLY A 35 10.61 -2.37 -16.10
C GLY A 35 10.43 -2.28 -14.58
N LEU A 36 10.47 -3.43 -13.89
CA LEU A 36 10.35 -3.47 -12.42
C LEU A 36 11.51 -2.76 -11.72
N ARG A 37 12.70 -2.73 -12.32
CA ARG A 37 13.82 -1.95 -11.77
C ARG A 37 13.52 -0.46 -11.70
N ILE A 38 12.85 0.10 -12.71
CA ILE A 38 12.42 1.52 -12.72
C ILE A 38 11.42 1.79 -11.59
N LEU A 39 10.52 0.83 -11.32
CA LEU A 39 9.55 0.92 -10.24
C LEU A 39 10.24 0.90 -8.87
N HIS A 40 11.14 -0.06 -8.69
CA HIS A 40 11.86 -0.25 -7.44
C HIS A 40 12.76 0.94 -7.11
N ASP A 41 13.45 1.50 -8.09
CA ASP A 41 14.29 2.70 -7.91
C ASP A 41 13.45 3.95 -7.54
N ALA A 42 12.15 3.95 -7.87
CA ALA A 42 11.22 5.04 -7.58
C ALA A 42 10.31 4.77 -6.36
N SER A 43 10.42 3.59 -5.73
CA SER A 43 9.62 3.22 -4.56
C SER A 43 10.23 3.74 -3.26
N LEU A 44 9.44 3.72 -2.18
CA LEU A 44 9.90 4.01 -0.82
C LEU A 44 9.88 2.73 0.01
N PRO A 45 10.98 1.94 0.04
CA PRO A 45 11.08 0.76 0.88
C PRO A 45 10.76 1.04 2.36
N ASP A 46 11.17 2.21 2.87
CA ASP A 46 10.92 2.63 4.27
C ASP A 46 9.44 2.86 4.62
N ALA A 47 8.57 2.96 3.61
CA ALA A 47 7.14 3.10 3.79
C ALA A 47 6.41 1.75 3.91
N ALA A 48 7.08 0.63 3.65
CA ALA A 48 6.51 -0.70 3.86
C ALA A 48 6.40 -1.03 5.36
N TYR A 49 5.42 -1.87 5.71
CA TYR A 49 5.19 -2.28 7.10
C TYR A 49 6.38 -3.09 7.66
N ASP A 50 7.08 -3.85 6.84
CA ASP A 50 8.17 -4.74 7.22
C ASP A 50 9.56 -4.07 7.13
N SER A 51 9.62 -2.76 6.89
CA SER A 51 10.88 -2.02 6.88
C SER A 51 11.50 -1.93 8.28
N ALA A 52 12.83 -2.07 8.36
CA ALA A 52 13.60 -1.81 9.58
C ALA A 52 13.37 -0.40 10.15
N ALA A 53 13.00 0.58 9.31
CA ALA A 53 12.60 1.91 9.76
C ALA A 53 11.36 1.90 10.68
N ARG A 54 10.61 0.79 10.73
CA ARG A 54 9.38 0.57 11.51
C ARG A 54 9.56 -0.28 12.76
N GLU A 55 10.74 -0.88 12.97
CA GLU A 55 11.01 -1.84 14.05
C GLU A 55 10.82 -1.26 15.46
N SER A 56 10.89 0.08 15.62
CA SER A 56 10.74 0.76 16.91
C SER A 56 9.29 0.89 17.44
N ALA A 57 8.27 0.56 16.65
CA ALA A 57 6.87 0.84 17.00
C ALA A 57 6.37 0.07 18.24
N LEU A 58 6.98 -1.08 18.56
CA LEU A 58 6.48 -1.99 19.61
C LEU A 58 6.82 -1.56 21.04
N CYS A 59 7.81 -0.69 21.24
CA CYS A 59 8.31 -0.38 22.58
C CYS A 59 7.39 0.55 23.40
N PHE A 60 6.47 1.27 22.76
CA PHE A 60 5.77 2.40 23.37
C PHE A 60 4.26 2.21 23.57
N ILE A 61 3.69 1.05 23.20
CA ILE A 61 2.24 0.83 23.26
C ILE A 61 1.84 0.18 24.60
N PRO A 62 0.94 0.79 25.40
CA PRO A 62 0.39 0.16 26.59
C PRO A 62 -0.28 -1.19 26.29
N LYS A 63 -0.01 -2.22 27.12
CA LYS A 63 -0.53 -3.59 26.92
C LYS A 63 -2.06 -3.68 26.88
N THR A 64 -2.75 -2.76 27.56
CA THR A 64 -4.21 -2.68 27.62
C THR A 64 -4.80 -2.26 26.28
N GLU A 65 -4.29 -1.18 25.68
CA GLU A 65 -4.74 -0.70 24.37
C GLU A 65 -4.49 -1.72 23.26
N ARG A 66 -3.40 -2.49 23.35
CA ARG A 66 -3.12 -3.60 22.43
C ARG A 66 -4.18 -4.70 22.49
N LYS A 67 -4.70 -5.03 23.67
CA LYS A 67 -5.63 -6.15 23.85
C LYS A 67 -7.00 -5.87 23.24
N ASP A 68 -7.45 -4.63 23.31
CA ASP A 68 -8.79 -4.27 22.86
C ASP A 68 -8.79 -3.90 21.38
N PHE A 69 -7.82 -3.10 20.94
CA PHE A 69 -7.80 -2.55 19.58
C PHE A 69 -7.40 -3.57 18.50
N VAL A 70 -6.37 -4.39 18.78
CA VAL A 70 -5.78 -5.26 17.75
C VAL A 70 -6.75 -6.34 17.24
N PRO A 71 -7.48 -7.08 18.11
CA PRO A 71 -8.45 -8.07 17.64
C PRO A 71 -9.59 -7.45 16.83
N GLU A 72 -10.09 -6.29 17.25
CA GLU A 72 -11.15 -5.56 16.54
C GLU A 72 -10.67 -5.10 15.15
N PHE A 73 -9.48 -4.50 15.08
CA PHE A 73 -8.89 -4.06 13.83
C PHE A 73 -8.64 -5.23 12.86
N VAL A 74 -8.08 -6.33 13.35
CA VAL A 74 -7.82 -7.52 12.51
C VAL A 74 -9.13 -8.13 12.02
N ALA A 75 -10.15 -8.21 12.87
CA ALA A 75 -11.47 -8.67 12.47
C ALA A 75 -12.10 -7.77 11.40
N TRP A 76 -11.98 -6.45 11.56
CA TRP A 76 -12.40 -5.47 10.55
C TRP A 76 -11.64 -5.64 9.23
N ALA A 77 -10.32 -5.81 9.27
CA ALA A 77 -9.47 -5.92 8.09
C ALA A 77 -9.76 -7.17 7.24
N ARG A 78 -10.26 -8.24 7.88
CA ARG A 78 -10.64 -9.50 7.22
C ARG A 78 -12.06 -9.49 6.64
N GLN A 79 -12.83 -8.43 6.85
CA GLN A 79 -14.16 -8.33 6.25
C GLN A 79 -14.03 -8.18 4.73
N PRO A 80 -14.75 -8.98 3.94
CA PRO A 80 -14.69 -8.88 2.48
C PRO A 80 -15.26 -7.54 2.01
N GLY A 81 -14.59 -6.92 1.03
CA GLY A 81 -15.05 -5.69 0.37
C GLY A 81 -14.11 -4.50 0.57
N SER A 82 -14.44 -3.39 -0.12
CA SER A 82 -13.70 -2.13 0.04
C SER A 82 -14.09 -1.46 1.36
N SER A 83 -13.17 -1.45 2.33
CA SER A 83 -13.38 -0.84 3.63
C SER A 83 -12.31 0.21 3.91
N VAL A 84 -12.73 1.39 4.38
CA VAL A 84 -11.83 2.48 4.77
C VAL A 84 -12.11 2.83 6.22
N MET A 85 -11.16 2.58 7.10
CA MET A 85 -11.25 2.98 8.50
C MET A 85 -10.42 4.22 8.76
N ARG A 86 -11.06 5.23 9.34
CA ARG A 86 -10.39 6.43 9.84
C ARG A 86 -10.08 6.25 11.31
N LEU A 87 -8.80 6.36 11.64
CA LEU A 87 -8.32 6.37 13.01
C LEU A 87 -7.88 7.77 13.39
N THR A 88 -8.21 8.19 14.61
CA THR A 88 -7.82 9.49 15.16
C THR A 88 -6.98 9.27 16.42
N GLY A 89 -5.89 10.03 16.56
CA GLY A 89 -4.95 9.93 17.68
C GLY A 89 -3.66 9.16 17.37
N PRO A 90 -2.80 8.92 18.37
CA PRO A 90 -1.51 8.23 18.22
C PRO A 90 -1.71 6.71 18.05
N LYS A 91 -2.35 6.32 16.94
CA LYS A 91 -2.66 4.90 16.62
C LYS A 91 -1.74 4.30 15.57
N SER A 92 -0.73 5.05 15.07
CA SER A 92 0.18 4.57 14.03
C SER A 92 0.89 3.28 14.42
N ASP A 93 1.32 3.20 15.68
CA ASP A 93 2.10 2.06 16.18
C ASP A 93 1.19 0.83 16.41
N LEU A 94 -0.07 1.07 16.78
CA LEU A 94 -1.10 0.03 16.86
C LEU A 94 -1.45 -0.54 15.48
N VAL A 95 -1.58 0.33 14.46
CA VAL A 95 -1.84 -0.09 13.08
C VAL A 95 -0.64 -0.85 12.50
N GLN A 96 0.58 -0.40 12.80
CA GLN A 96 1.81 -1.11 12.46
C GLN A 96 1.81 -2.53 13.03
N LEU A 97 1.53 -2.67 14.32
CA LEU A 97 1.39 -3.97 14.97
C LEU A 97 0.28 -4.85 14.35
N CYS A 98 -0.82 -4.24 13.89
CA CYS A 98 -1.86 -4.98 13.17
C CYS A 98 -1.39 -5.44 11.78
N ALA A 99 -0.63 -4.61 11.06
CA ALA A 99 -0.06 -4.95 9.76
C ALA A 99 0.90 -6.16 9.87
N GLU A 100 1.76 -6.18 10.89
CA GLU A 100 2.62 -7.34 11.19
C GLU A 100 1.82 -8.63 11.43
N LYS A 101 0.66 -8.53 12.09
CA LYS A 101 -0.23 -9.68 12.31
C LYS A 101 -0.96 -10.14 11.05
N LEU A 102 -1.10 -9.26 10.07
CA LEU A 102 -1.76 -9.51 8.80
C LEU A 102 -0.75 -9.80 7.68
N GLN A 103 0.54 -10.02 7.98
CA GLN A 103 1.60 -10.16 6.98
C GLN A 103 1.32 -11.21 5.88
N GLU A 104 0.65 -12.32 6.20
CA GLU A 104 0.31 -13.39 5.23
C GLU A 104 -0.91 -13.04 4.37
N GLU A 105 -1.61 -11.96 4.74
CA GLU A 105 -2.88 -11.53 4.18
C GLU A 105 -2.78 -10.12 3.53
N LEU A 106 -1.67 -9.42 3.77
CA LEU A 106 -1.44 -8.05 3.35
C LEU A 106 -0.51 -8.03 2.13
N ALA A 107 -1.07 -7.79 0.95
CA ALA A 107 -0.29 -7.77 -0.29
C ALA A 107 0.53 -6.48 -0.48
N ALA A 108 0.11 -5.37 0.14
CA ALA A 108 0.84 -4.11 0.10
C ALA A 108 0.43 -3.19 1.25
N SER A 109 1.31 -2.27 1.62
CA SER A 109 1.10 -1.28 2.67
C SER A 109 1.82 0.01 2.35
N PHE A 110 1.33 1.12 2.89
CA PHE A 110 2.06 2.37 2.81
C PHE A 110 1.88 3.15 4.10
N PHE A 111 2.96 3.30 4.84
CA PHE A 111 3.03 4.19 5.98
C PHE A 111 3.81 5.43 5.60
N SER A 112 3.13 6.58 5.60
CA SER A 112 3.76 7.86 5.29
C SER A 112 5.03 8.05 6.13
N PRO A 113 6.19 8.26 5.49
CA PRO A 113 7.39 8.66 6.20
C PRO A 113 7.16 9.98 6.93
N LYS A 114 7.93 10.22 8.01
CA LYS A 114 7.92 11.50 8.74
C LYS A 114 8.62 12.63 7.97
N SER A 115 9.30 12.32 6.86
CA SER A 115 10.03 13.29 6.04
C SER A 115 9.08 14.29 5.38
N LYS A 116 9.50 15.55 5.32
CA LYS A 116 8.71 16.67 4.80
C LYS A 116 8.83 16.86 3.27
N ARG A 117 9.48 15.94 2.55
CA ARG A 117 9.65 16.10 1.10
C ARG A 117 8.29 15.85 0.44
N ALA A 118 7.82 16.84 -0.30
CA ALA A 118 6.55 16.76 -1.00
C ALA A 118 6.53 15.58 -2.00
N ASP A 119 7.70 15.19 -2.49
CA ASP A 119 7.90 14.13 -3.47
C ASP A 119 7.64 12.72 -2.90
N ASP A 120 7.88 12.50 -1.61
CA ASP A 120 7.67 11.20 -0.96
C ASP A 120 6.17 10.82 -0.96
N ARG A 121 5.26 11.80 -0.94
CA ARG A 121 3.80 11.58 -1.06
C ARG A 121 3.37 11.21 -2.48
N CYS A 122 4.18 11.53 -3.48
CA CYS A 122 3.93 11.16 -4.87
C CYS A 122 4.30 9.70 -5.17
N GLN A 123 4.96 9.02 -4.22
CA GLN A 123 5.50 7.66 -4.41
C GLN A 123 4.60 6.57 -3.80
N VAL A 124 3.42 6.92 -3.26
CA VAL A 124 2.47 5.98 -2.65
C VAL A 124 2.12 4.84 -3.60
N PHE A 125 1.61 5.15 -4.80
CA PHE A 125 1.15 4.12 -5.73
C PHE A 125 2.30 3.37 -6.40
N VAL A 126 3.45 4.01 -6.55
CA VAL A 126 4.68 3.36 -7.01
C VAL A 126 5.12 2.31 -5.98
N THR A 127 5.14 2.68 -4.70
CA THR A 127 5.54 1.80 -3.59
C THR A 127 4.57 0.63 -3.40
N LEU A 128 3.27 0.88 -3.52
CA LEU A 128 2.27 -0.18 -3.46
C LEU A 128 2.39 -1.15 -4.65
N ALA A 129 2.61 -0.62 -5.86
CA ALA A 129 2.80 -1.45 -7.03
C ALA A 129 4.07 -2.31 -6.93
N ASP A 130 5.14 -1.79 -6.32
CA ASP A 130 6.38 -2.54 -6.07
C ASP A 130 6.12 -3.73 -5.13
N GLN A 131 5.45 -3.49 -4.01
CA GLN A 131 5.05 -4.56 -3.08
C GLN A 131 4.14 -5.61 -3.76
N LEU A 132 3.14 -5.17 -4.54
CA LEU A 132 2.27 -6.09 -5.27
C LEU A 132 3.04 -6.95 -6.28
N ALA A 133 4.03 -6.37 -6.98
CA ALA A 133 4.87 -7.11 -7.94
C ALA A 133 5.74 -8.17 -7.27
N ILE A 134 6.17 -7.95 -6.02
CA ILE A 134 6.91 -8.96 -5.25
C ILE A 134 6.00 -10.15 -4.89
N HIS A 135 4.72 -9.91 -4.60
CA HIS A 135 3.80 -10.93 -4.09
C HIS A 135 2.91 -11.60 -5.13
N ILE A 136 2.75 -11.00 -6.32
CA ILE A 136 1.82 -11.45 -7.36
C ILE A 136 2.56 -11.53 -8.70
N PRO A 137 3.03 -12.72 -9.11
CA PRO A 137 3.84 -12.88 -10.33
C PRO A 137 3.15 -12.41 -11.61
N SER A 138 1.86 -12.72 -11.78
CA SER A 138 1.08 -12.30 -12.95
C SER A 138 0.93 -10.78 -13.04
N TYR A 139 0.80 -10.11 -11.90
CA TYR A 139 0.81 -8.65 -11.82
C TYR A 139 2.19 -8.09 -12.18
N ALA A 140 3.28 -8.70 -11.70
CA ALA A 140 4.64 -8.28 -12.00
C ALA A 140 4.96 -8.32 -13.50
N GLU A 141 4.53 -9.38 -14.20
CA GLU A 141 4.71 -9.51 -15.65
C GLU A 141 3.98 -8.40 -16.42
N MET A 142 2.70 -8.15 -16.09
CA MET A 142 1.92 -7.09 -16.73
C MET A 142 2.53 -5.72 -16.47
N LEU A 143 2.98 -5.48 -15.23
CA LEU A 143 3.60 -4.23 -14.83
C LEU A 143 4.95 -4.00 -15.53
N ASP A 144 5.79 -5.02 -15.66
CA ASP A 144 7.07 -4.93 -16.39
C ASP A 144 6.86 -4.49 -17.85
N VAL A 145 5.90 -5.10 -18.55
CA VAL A 145 5.57 -4.72 -19.94
C VAL A 145 5.12 -3.26 -20.00
N LYS A 146 4.29 -2.83 -19.04
CA LYS A 146 3.74 -1.48 -18.99
C LYS A 146 4.83 -0.43 -18.74
N LEU A 147 5.73 -0.70 -17.80
CA LEU A 147 6.83 0.21 -17.46
C LEU A 147 7.91 0.26 -18.54
N ARG A 148 8.18 -0.86 -19.24
CA ARG A 148 9.08 -0.82 -20.41
C ARG A 148 8.56 0.05 -21.53
N ARG A 149 7.23 0.09 -21.73
CA ARG A 149 6.58 0.94 -22.76
C ARG A 149 6.50 2.40 -22.33
N ASN A 150 6.31 2.66 -21.04
CA ASN A 150 6.17 4.01 -20.50
C ASN A 150 6.93 4.17 -19.17
N PRO A 151 8.27 4.31 -19.20
CA PRO A 151 9.08 4.46 -17.99
C PRO A 151 8.68 5.66 -17.13
N GLY A 152 8.20 6.74 -17.76
CA GLY A 152 7.79 7.95 -17.07
C GLY A 152 6.54 7.79 -16.20
N LEU A 153 5.89 6.62 -16.21
CA LEU A 153 4.66 6.37 -15.46
C LEU A 153 4.83 6.61 -13.95
N VAL A 154 6.00 6.29 -13.39
CA VAL A 154 6.34 6.50 -11.98
C VAL A 154 6.42 7.97 -11.57
N THR A 155 6.54 8.89 -12.54
CA THR A 155 6.59 10.35 -12.31
C THR A 155 5.29 11.07 -12.68
N LYS A 156 4.28 10.35 -13.18
CA LYS A 156 2.99 10.94 -13.54
C LYS A 156 2.21 11.35 -12.30
N SER A 157 1.16 12.14 -12.49
CA SER A 157 0.24 12.51 -11.41
C SER A 157 -0.29 11.28 -10.66
N LEU A 158 -0.55 11.41 -9.36
CA LEU A 158 -1.12 10.36 -8.51
C LEU A 158 -2.36 9.69 -9.11
N ARG A 159 -3.23 10.46 -9.78
CA ARG A 159 -4.42 9.92 -10.46
C ARG A 159 -4.04 8.94 -11.58
N VAL A 160 -3.02 9.28 -12.37
CA VAL A 160 -2.52 8.43 -13.45
C VAL A 160 -1.79 7.23 -12.88
N GLN A 161 -0.93 7.42 -11.88
CA GLN A 161 -0.26 6.30 -11.21
C GLN A 161 -1.27 5.30 -10.62
N PHE A 162 -2.27 5.77 -9.86
CA PHE A 162 -3.31 4.91 -9.31
C PHE A 162 -4.03 4.10 -10.39
N ARG A 163 -4.52 4.78 -11.43
CA ARG A 163 -5.23 4.11 -12.52
C ARG A 163 -4.34 3.07 -13.20
N GLU A 164 -3.14 3.48 -13.61
CA GLU A 164 -2.31 2.66 -14.50
C GLU A 164 -1.51 1.58 -13.79
N LEU A 165 -1.06 1.85 -12.55
CA LEU A 165 -0.28 0.91 -11.76
C LEU A 165 -1.18 0.02 -10.88
N ILE A 166 -2.32 0.51 -10.40
CA ILE A 166 -3.16 -0.24 -9.47
C ILE A 166 -4.44 -0.73 -10.15
N SER A 167 -5.38 0.17 -10.47
CA SER A 167 -6.73 -0.21 -10.88
C SER A 167 -6.76 -1.07 -12.14
N THR A 168 -6.16 -0.58 -13.24
CA THR A 168 -6.20 -1.29 -14.53
C THR A 168 -5.51 -2.64 -14.46
N LEU A 169 -4.38 -2.75 -13.75
CA LEU A 169 -3.67 -4.02 -13.64
C LEU A 169 -4.42 -5.05 -12.79
N ILE A 170 -5.08 -4.61 -11.71
CA ILE A 170 -5.93 -5.49 -10.91
C ILE A 170 -7.18 -5.92 -11.71
N GLU A 171 -7.82 -5.01 -12.43
CA GLU A 171 -8.95 -5.32 -13.30
C GLU A 171 -8.57 -6.33 -14.39
N GLU A 172 -7.41 -6.14 -15.04
CA GLU A 172 -6.88 -7.10 -16.03
C GLU A 172 -6.54 -8.45 -15.40
N LEU A 173 -6.02 -8.47 -14.17
CA LEU A 173 -5.72 -9.70 -13.45
C LEU A 173 -7.00 -10.49 -13.15
N LEU A 174 -8.03 -9.80 -12.66
CA LEU A 174 -9.33 -10.39 -12.36
C LEU A 174 -10.07 -10.88 -13.60
N ALA A 175 -9.90 -10.22 -14.75
CA ALA A 175 -10.49 -10.64 -16.02
C ALA A 175 -9.82 -11.87 -16.66
N ARG A 176 -8.62 -12.25 -16.18
CA ARG A 176 -7.87 -13.43 -16.65
C ARG A 176 -8.10 -14.68 -15.80
N GLY A 177 -8.76 -14.55 -14.65
CA GLY A 177 -9.16 -15.64 -13.76
C GLY A 177 -10.65 -15.95 -13.86
#